data_AF-A0A3D0P4H4-F1
#
_entry.id   AF-A0A3D0P4H4-F1
#
_cell.length_a   1.000
_cell.length_b   1.000
_cell.length_c   1.000
_cell.angle_alpha   90.00
_cell.angle_beta   90.00
_cell.angle_gamma   90.00
#
_symmetry.space_group_name_H-M   'P 1'
#
loop_
_entity.id
_entity.type
_entity.pdbx_description
1 polymer ?
#
loop_
_entity_poly.entity_id
_entity_poly.type
_entity_poly.pdbx_seq_one_letter_code
_entity_poly.pdbx_strand_id
1 'polypeptide(L)' 'VKGIEPGPENIVLELGVGTGAITKQLRNAGANSENYLGIEIDPSLVRSLRGSFHELNIVTGDA' A
#
# COMPACT_ATOMS: atom_id res chain seq x y z
N VAL A 1 7.62 -4.52 -9.14
CA VAL A 1 6.60 -4.18 -10.16
C VAL A 1 7.21 -3.25 -11.20
N LYS A 2 7.28 -3.66 -12.47
CA LYS A 2 7.86 -2.84 -13.56
C LYS A 2 6.74 -2.02 -14.21
N GLY A 3 6.96 -0.73 -14.44
CA GLY A 3 5.97 0.16 -15.05
C GLY A 3 4.96 0.77 -14.08
N ILE A 4 5.16 0.62 -12.76
CA ILE A 4 4.42 1.35 -11.73
C ILE A 4 5.40 2.28 -11.03
N GLU A 5 5.16 3.59 -11.15
CA GLU A 5 6.03 4.65 -10.62
C GLU A 5 5.19 5.56 -9.72
N PRO A 6 5.11 5.28 -8.41
CA PRO A 6 4.40 6.13 -7.47
C PRO A 6 5.00 7.53 -7.46
N GLY A 7 4.16 8.55 -7.53
CA GLY A 7 4.61 9.94 -7.57
C GLY A 7 3.46 10.93 -7.43
N PRO A 8 3.75 12.23 -7.34
CA PRO A 8 2.72 13.26 -7.19
C PRO A 8 1.62 13.22 -8.27
N GLU A 9 2.00 12.83 -9.49
CA GLU A 9 1.08 12.72 -10.64
C GLU A 9 0.54 11.29 -10.83
N ASN A 10 1.03 10.31 -10.06
CA ASN A 10 0.73 8.89 -10.22
C ASN A 10 0.43 8.25 -8.87
N ILE A 11 -0.84 8.26 -8.48
CA ILE A 11 -1.31 7.64 -7.25
C ILE A 11 -1.57 6.15 -7.50
N VAL A 12 -1.02 5.31 -6.64
CA VAL A 12 -1.20 3.86 -6.72
C VAL A 12 -2.30 3.41 -5.77
N LEU A 13 -3.29 2.70 -6.30
CA LEU A 13 -4.30 1.98 -5.53
C LEU A 13 -3.98 0.47 -5.57
N GLU A 14 -3.71 -0.12 -4.41
CA GLU A 14 -3.52 -1.57 -4.24
C GLU A 14 -4.77 -2.18 -3.60
N LEU A 15 -5.44 -3.08 -4.32
CA LEU A 15 -6.62 -3.81 -3.83
C LEU A 15 -6.18 -5.20 -3.33
N GLY A 16 -6.49 -5.52 -2.08
CA GLY A 16 -6.06 -6.75 -1.43
C GLY A 16 -4.55 -6.76 -1.18
N VAL A 17 -4.07 -5.84 -0.33
CA VAL A 17 -2.63 -5.77 0.03
C VAL A 17 -2.12 -7.07 0.67
N GLY A 18 -3.00 -7.89 1.26
CA GLY A 18 -2.66 -9.19 1.83
C GLY A 18 -1.55 -9.09 2.88
N THR A 19 -0.46 -9.81 2.69
CA THR A 19 0.71 -9.75 3.58
C THR A 19 1.75 -8.70 3.17
N GLY A 20 1.47 -7.86 2.17
CA GLY A 20 2.33 -6.75 1.75
C GLY A 20 3.48 -7.12 0.81
N ALA A 21 3.38 -8.23 0.07
CA ALA A 21 4.43 -8.68 -0.84
C ALA A 21 4.69 -7.65 -1.97
N ILE A 22 3.62 -7.11 -2.55
CA ILE A 22 3.70 -6.06 -3.58
C ILE A 22 3.86 -4.68 -2.92
N THR A 23 3.15 -4.39 -1.84
CA THR A 23 3.33 -3.19 -1.01
C THR A 23 4.80 -2.88 -0.71
N LYS A 24 5.60 -3.88 -0.31
CA LYS A 24 7.05 -3.71 -0.07
C LYS A 24 7.80 -3.24 -1.32
N GLN A 25 7.45 -3.76 -2.48
CA GLN A 25 8.06 -3.35 -3.74
C GLN A 25 7.66 -1.93 -4.12
N LEU A 26 6.39 -1.56 -3.94
CA LEU A 26 5.88 -0.21 -4.21
C LEU A 26 6.53 0.81 -3.29
N ARG A 27 6.70 0.48 -2.00
CA ARG A 27 7.46 1.31 -1.05
C ARG A 27 8.90 1.53 -1.50
N ASN A 28 9.58 0.46 -1.92
CA ASN A 28 10.95 0.57 -2.45
C ASN A 28 11.02 1.38 -3.76
N ALA A 29 9.92 1.49 -4.49
CA ALA A 29 9.80 2.33 -5.68
C ALA A 29 9.41 3.78 -5.37
N GLY A 30 9.23 4.16 -4.10
CA GLY A 30 8.94 5.54 -3.69
C GLY A 30 7.49 5.80 -3.25
N ALA A 31 6.66 4.76 -3.10
CA ALA A 31 5.34 4.90 -2.51
C ALA A 31 5.42 5.47 -1.08
N ASN A 32 4.52 6.39 -0.76
CA ASN A 32 4.36 7.07 0.52
C ASN A 32 2.88 7.48 0.72
N SER A 33 2.55 8.13 1.83
CA SER A 33 1.18 8.53 2.17
C SER A 33 0.50 9.40 1.12
N GLU A 34 1.25 10.19 0.35
CA GLU A 34 0.68 11.14 -0.61
C GLU A 34 0.35 10.50 -1.97
N ASN A 35 0.92 9.33 -2.28
CA ASN A 35 0.84 8.72 -3.61
C ASN A 35 0.50 7.22 -3.59
N TYR A 36 0.08 6.67 -2.46
CA TYR A 36 -0.30 5.27 -2.33
C TYR A 36 -1.47 5.08 -1.37
N LEU A 37 -2.43 4.25 -1.77
CA LEU A 37 -3.52 3.74 -0.93
C LEU A 37 -3.64 2.22 -1.09
N GLY A 38 -3.53 1.49 0.01
CA GLY A 38 -3.80 0.06 0.09
C GLY A 38 -5.13 -0.24 0.78
N ILE A 39 -5.94 -1.14 0.21
CA ILE A 39 -7.21 -1.61 0.80
C ILE A 39 -7.11 -3.10 1.08
N GLU A 40 -7.53 -3.51 2.28
CA GLU A 40 -7.60 -4.92 2.69
C GLU A 40 -8.82 -5.17 3.58
N ILE A 41 -9.48 -6.32 3.38
CA ILE A 41 -10.68 -6.68 4.11
C ILE A 41 -10.36 -7.19 5.51
N ASP A 42 -9.20 -7.83 5.71
CA ASP A 42 -8.77 -8.34 7.01
C ASP A 42 -8.12 -7.24 7.88
N PRO A 43 -8.79 -6.80 8.97
CA PRO A 43 -8.25 -5.76 9.85
C PRO A 43 -7.00 -6.19 10.62
N SER A 44 -6.73 -7.49 10.79
CA SER A 44 -5.52 -8.00 11.44
C SER A 44 -4.29 -7.82 10.56
N LEU A 45 -4.44 -8.02 9.25
CA LEU A 45 -3.40 -7.75 8.25
C LEU A 45 -3.13 -6.26 8.16
N VAL A 46 -4.18 -5.42 8.06
CA VAL A 46 -4.04 -3.95 8.05
C VAL A 46 -3.27 -3.45 9.28
N ARG A 47 -3.58 -3.95 10.48
CA ARG A 47 -2.88 -3.57 11.71
C ARG A 47 -1.40 -3.94 11.65
N SER A 48 -1.08 -5.14 11.17
CA SER A 48 0.30 -5.63 11.05
C SER A 48 1.09 -4.83 10.00
N LEU A 49 0.45 -4.51 8.87
CA LEU A 49 1.05 -3.74 7.78
C LEU A 49 1.30 -2.29 8.19
N ARG A 50 0.38 -1.65 8.92
CA ARG A 50 0.60 -0.29 9.46
C ARG A 50 1.78 -0.19 10.41
N GLY A 51 2.11 -1.27 11.13
CA GLY A 51 3.34 -1.34 11.93
C GLY A 51 4.60 -1.49 11.07
N SER A 52 4.50 -2.19 9.94
CA SER A 52 5.65 -2.50 9.06
C SER A 52 5.92 -1.42 8.00
N PHE A 53 4.89 -0.67 7.62
CA PHE A 53 4.85 0.34 6.57
C PHE A 53 4.12 1.58 7.07
N HIS A 54 4.64 2.21 8.14
CA HIS A 54 4.02 3.37 8.78
C HIS A 54 3.90 4.60 7.87
N GLU A 55 4.65 4.61 6.77
CA GLU A 55 4.75 5.67 5.77
C GLU A 55 3.69 5.55 4.67
N LEU A 56 2.92 4.46 4.67
CA LEU A 56 1.91 4.17 3.66
C LEU A 56 0.49 4.30 4.23
N ASN A 57 -0.44 4.77 3.39
CA ASN A 57 -1.86 4.74 3.72
C ASN A 57 -2.42 3.34 3.41
N ILE A 58 -2.69 2.56 4.46
CA ILE A 58 -3.34 1.25 4.36
C ILE A 58 -4.58 1.28 5.24
N VAL A 59 -5.74 0.96 4.66
CA VAL A 59 -7.05 1.03 5.33
C VAL A 59 -7.78 -0.31 5.24
N THR A 60 -8.67 -0.53 6.21
CA THR A 60 -9.62 -1.65 6.13
C THR A 60 -10.79 -1.25 5.25
N GLY A 61 -11.15 -2.08 4.29
CA GLY A 61 -12.28 -1.82 3.40
C GLY A 61 -12.68 -3.03 2.58
N ASP A 62 -13.93 -3.00 2.10
CA ASP A 62 -14.44 -3.88 1.05
C ASP A 62 -14.31 -3.12 -0.28
N ALA A 63 -13.67 -3.75 -1.27
CA ALA A 63 -13.07 -3.07 -2.42
C ALA A 63 -13.53 -3.65 -3.76
#